data_AF-A0A6G2Q479-F1
#
_entry.id   AF-A0A6G2Q479-F1
#
_cell.length_a   1.000
_cell.length_b   1.000
_cell.length_c   1.000
_cell.angle_alpha   90.00
_cell.angle_beta   90.00
_cell.angle_gamma   90.00
#
_symmetry.space_group_name_H-M   'P 1'
#
loop_
_entity.id
_entity.type
_entity.pdbx_description
1 polymer ?
#
loop_
_entity_poly.entity_id
_entity_poly.type
_entity_poly.pdbx_seq_one_letter_code
_entity_poly.pdbx_strand_id
1 'polypeptide(L)'
;SRVHPFDARNDVLPLYPNLIRRGLVRAWRNPGTSGPDFAPGGIDITEGFHPRRDDGTVEKRITVLGWPSEGVMFFQYGALRPNTNHHLMRDILTWMREFWVWEDTTNDAVTVA
;
A
#
# COMPACT_ATOMS: atom_id res chain seq x y z
N SER A 1 0.66 -15.35 17.99
CA SER A 1 -0.26 -15.42 16.83
C SER A 1 0.60 -15.40 15.57
N ARG A 2 0.58 -16.44 14.73
CA ARG A 2 1.34 -16.45 13.47
C ARG A 2 0.62 -15.52 12.49
N VAL A 3 1.31 -14.48 12.03
CA VAL A 3 0.82 -13.59 10.97
C VAL A 3 0.39 -14.45 9.78
N HIS A 4 -0.77 -14.16 9.20
CA HIS A 4 -1.24 -14.86 8.01
C HIS A 4 -0.16 -14.74 6.91
N PRO A 5 0.28 -15.85 6.27
CA PRO A 5 1.27 -15.77 5.21
C PRO A 5 0.57 -15.28 3.94
N PHE A 6 0.27 -13.99 3.88
CA PHE A 6 -0.10 -13.34 2.62
C PHE A 6 1.08 -13.50 1.66
N ASP A 7 0.84 -13.98 0.44
CA ASP A 7 1.85 -14.10 -0.60
C ASP A 7 1.28 -13.60 -1.92
N ALA A 8 1.56 -12.34 -2.24
CA ALA A 8 1.11 -11.68 -3.45
C ALA A 8 1.53 -12.39 -4.74
N ARG A 9 2.61 -13.19 -4.74
CA ARG A 9 3.08 -13.91 -5.94
C ARG A 9 2.27 -15.17 -6.21
N ASN A 10 1.81 -15.82 -5.15
CA ASN A 10 1.13 -17.12 -5.19
C ASN A 10 -0.35 -17.00 -4.79
N ASP A 11 -0.92 -15.79 -4.87
CA ASP A 11 -2.35 -15.59 -4.63
C ASP A 11 -3.16 -16.39 -5.66
N VAL A 12 -4.23 -17.02 -5.19
CA VAL A 12 -5.15 -17.79 -6.02
C VAL A 12 -5.93 -16.90 -6.98
N LEU A 13 -6.11 -15.62 -6.63
CA LEU A 13 -6.77 -14.62 -7.45
C LEU A 13 -5.75 -13.89 -8.34
N PRO A 14 -6.16 -13.48 -9.55
CA PRO A 14 -5.23 -13.01 -10.56
C PRO A 14 -4.71 -11.59 -10.33
N LEU A 15 -5.23 -10.85 -9.35
CA LEU A 15 -4.92 -9.43 -9.16
C LEU A 15 -3.43 -9.21 -8.89
N TYR A 16 -2.92 -9.75 -7.78
CA TYR A 16 -1.53 -9.53 -7.38
C TYR A 16 -0.50 -10.14 -8.34
N PRO A 17 -0.67 -11.39 -8.83
CA PRO A 17 0.24 -11.94 -9.83
C PRO A 17 0.30 -11.07 -11.10
N ASN A 18 -0.82 -10.49 -11.52
CA ASN A 18 -0.84 -9.60 -12.69
C ASN A 18 -0.19 -8.25 -12.42
N LEU A 19 -0.39 -7.65 -11.25
CA LEU A 19 0.26 -6.39 -10.88
C LEU A 19 1.78 -6.56 -10.82
N ILE A 20 2.26 -7.66 -10.24
CA ILE A 20 3.68 -7.99 -10.16
C ILE A 20 4.26 -8.24 -11.56
N ARG A 21 3.60 -9.07 -12.36
CA ARG A 21 4.04 -9.40 -13.73
C ARG A 21 4.12 -8.17 -14.64
N ARG A 22 3.30 -7.15 -14.38
CA ARG A 22 3.30 -5.88 -15.13
C ARG A 22 4.27 -4.83 -14.55
N GLY A 23 5.05 -5.17 -13.53
CA GLY A 23 5.98 -4.25 -12.86
C GLY A 23 5.29 -3.12 -12.09
N LEU A 24 3.97 -3.22 -11.84
CA LEU A 24 3.20 -2.16 -11.18
C LEU A 24 3.41 -2.17 -9.65
N VAL A 25 3.77 -3.31 -9.10
CA VAL A 25 4.07 -3.49 -7.66
C VAL A 25 5.23 -4.47 -7.50
N ARG A 26 5.95 -4.38 -6.38
CA ARG A 26 6.95 -5.38 -5.97
C ARG A 26 6.70 -5.85 -4.54
N ALA A 27 7.20 -7.05 -4.22
CA ALA A 27 7.13 -7.57 -2.86
C ALA A 27 8.08 -6.79 -1.94
N TRP A 28 7.61 -6.44 -0.75
CA TRP A 28 8.44 -5.86 0.29
C TRP A 28 9.45 -6.88 0.81
N ARG A 29 10.66 -6.42 1.09
CA ARG A 29 11.75 -7.21 1.64
C ARG A 29 12.40 -6.42 2.76
N ASN A 30 12.59 -7.06 3.90
CA ASN A 30 13.47 -6.58 4.95
C ASN A 30 14.90 -7.03 4.61
N PRO A 31 15.83 -6.12 4.27
CA PRO A 31 17.21 -6.51 4.04
C PRO A 31 17.81 -7.06 5.33
N GLY A 32 18.35 -8.28 5.27
CA GLY A 32 19.00 -8.88 6.42
C GLY A 32 20.32 -8.17 6.71
N THR A 33 20.52 -7.68 7.94
CA THR A 33 21.80 -7.03 8.32
C THR A 33 22.92 -8.04 8.59
N SER A 34 22.58 -9.29 8.91
CA SER A 34 23.52 -10.38 9.22
C SER A 34 23.02 -11.77 8.80
N GLY A 35 21.97 -11.84 7.98
CA GLY A 35 21.30 -13.06 7.53
C GLY A 35 20.54 -12.84 6.22
N PRO A 36 19.81 -13.84 5.71
CA PRO A 36 19.06 -13.70 4.48
C PRO A 36 17.92 -12.68 4.61
N ASP A 37 17.58 -12.01 3.51
CA ASP A 37 16.44 -11.11 3.44
C ASP A 37 15.15 -11.81 3.86
N PHE A 38 14.33 -11.10 4.64
CA PHE A 38 13.03 -11.60 5.05
C PHE A 38 11.92 -10.97 4.23
N ALA A 39 11.07 -11.79 3.62
CA ALA A 39 9.91 -11.36 2.84
C ALA A 39 8.62 -11.88 3.50
N PRO A 40 7.93 -11.07 4.33
CA PRO A 40 6.65 -11.44 4.93
C PRO A 40 5.49 -11.50 3.92
N GLY A 41 5.74 -11.13 2.67
CA GLY A 41 4.79 -11.25 1.56
C GLY A 41 3.93 -10.01 1.29
N GLY A 42 4.08 -8.95 2.08
CA GLY A 42 3.47 -7.63 1.83
C GLY A 42 3.97 -6.96 0.54
N ILE A 43 3.21 -5.96 0.09
CA ILE A 43 3.57 -5.11 -1.05
C ILE A 43 4.47 -3.98 -0.56
N ASP A 44 5.54 -3.71 -1.30
CA ASP A 44 6.41 -2.56 -1.01
C ASP A 44 5.69 -1.27 -1.37
N ILE A 45 5.42 -0.44 -0.37
CA ILE A 45 4.67 0.80 -0.50
C ILE A 45 5.44 1.98 0.11
N THR A 46 5.05 3.19 -0.30
CA THR A 46 5.45 4.44 0.35
C THR A 46 4.64 4.67 1.62
N GLU A 47 5.02 5.66 2.42
CA GLU A 47 4.23 6.16 3.56
C GLU A 47 2.85 6.71 3.11
N GLY A 48 2.72 7.10 1.84
CA GLY A 48 1.45 7.48 1.21
C GLY A 48 0.62 6.29 0.70
N PHE A 49 1.00 5.05 1.03
CA PHE A 49 0.28 3.83 0.64
C PHE A 49 0.27 3.54 -0.87
N HIS A 50 1.20 4.13 -1.61
CA HIS A 50 1.39 3.84 -3.02
C HIS A 50 2.46 2.76 -3.23
N PRO A 51 2.24 1.78 -4.11
CA PRO A 51 3.22 0.77 -4.38
C PRO A 51 4.44 1.32 -5.12
N ARG A 52 5.60 0.73 -4.80
CA ARG A 52 6.81 0.87 -5.59
C ARG A 52 6.80 -0.15 -6.73
N ARG A 53 7.05 0.34 -7.93
CA ARG A 53 7.24 -0.48 -9.13
C ARG A 53 8.55 -1.27 -9.05
N ASP A 54 8.73 -2.20 -9.98
CA ASP A 54 9.99 -2.96 -10.10
C ASP A 54 11.21 -2.05 -10.39
N ASP A 55 11.02 -1.00 -11.18
CA ASP A 55 11.99 0.04 -11.52
C ASP A 55 12.29 1.03 -10.37
N GLY A 56 11.60 0.89 -9.24
CA GLY A 56 11.76 1.74 -8.06
C GLY A 56 10.95 3.04 -8.08
N THR A 57 10.25 3.36 -9.18
CA THR A 57 9.31 4.48 -9.24
C THR A 57 8.03 4.19 -8.45
N VAL A 58 7.22 5.22 -8.20
CA VAL A 58 5.98 5.10 -7.42
C VAL A 58 4.77 5.06 -8.36
N GLU A 59 3.92 4.04 -8.23
CA GLU A 59 2.64 3.94 -8.95
C GLU A 59 1.53 4.66 -8.16
N LYS A 60 1.40 5.98 -8.38
CA LYS A 60 0.45 6.83 -7.68
C LYS A 60 -1.03 6.57 -8.02
N ARG A 61 -1.31 5.79 -9.08
CA ARG A 61 -2.69 5.45 -9.46
C ARG A 61 -3.27 4.29 -8.64
N ILE A 62 -2.45 3.65 -7.82
CA ILE A 62 -2.83 2.53 -6.97
C ILE A 62 -2.58 2.93 -5.51
N THR A 63 -3.55 2.62 -4.67
CA THR A 63 -3.45 2.77 -3.21
C THR A 63 -3.71 1.40 -2.57
N VAL A 64 -2.81 0.96 -1.70
CA VAL A 64 -2.83 -0.38 -1.09
C VAL A 64 -3.19 -0.27 0.38
N LEU A 65 -4.31 -0.86 0.79
CA LEU A 65 -4.85 -0.74 2.14
C LEU A 65 -5.02 -2.10 2.83
N GLY A 66 -4.89 -2.13 4.15
CA GLY A 66 -5.13 -3.32 4.98
C GLY A 66 -4.00 -4.34 4.88
N TRP A 67 -4.34 -5.64 4.94
CA TRP A 67 -3.36 -6.74 5.05
C TRP A 67 -2.22 -6.70 4.00
N PRO A 68 -2.45 -6.37 2.72
CA PRO A 68 -1.37 -6.28 1.73
C PRO A 68 -0.30 -5.21 2.02
N SER A 69 -0.62 -4.24 2.88
CA SER A 69 0.31 -3.21 3.36
C SER A 69 1.11 -3.64 4.61
N GLU A 70 0.73 -4.76 5.24
CA GLU A 70 1.45 -5.33 6.39
C GLU A 70 2.84 -5.80 5.96
N GLY A 71 3.85 -5.10 6.47
CA GLY A 71 5.25 -5.19 6.04
C GLY A 71 5.91 -3.82 6.06
N VAL A 72 5.15 -2.80 5.62
CA VAL A 72 5.53 -1.37 5.77
C VAL A 72 4.68 -0.69 6.84
N MET A 73 3.38 -0.99 6.90
CA MET A 73 2.44 -0.36 7.85
C MET A 73 1.93 -1.38 8.86
N PHE A 74 1.87 -0.99 10.14
CA PHE A 74 1.38 -1.85 11.23
C PHE A 74 -0.07 -1.52 11.57
N PHE A 75 -1.00 -2.43 11.25
CA PHE A 75 -2.42 -2.29 11.57
C PHE A 75 -2.72 -3.01 12.89
N GLN A 76 -2.91 -2.23 13.96
CA GLN A 76 -3.46 -2.79 15.19
C GLN A 76 -4.98 -2.70 15.14
N TYR A 77 -5.67 -3.82 15.39
CA TYR A 77 -7.12 -3.91 15.59
C TYR A 77 -7.69 -2.95 16.66
N GLY A 78 -6.83 -2.25 17.44
CA GLY A 78 -7.22 -1.20 18.37
C GLY A 78 -7.78 0.07 17.71
N ALA A 79 -7.68 0.19 16.38
CA ALA A 79 -7.97 1.41 15.63
C ALA A 79 -9.43 1.90 15.60
N LEU A 80 -10.39 1.05 15.96
CA LEU A 80 -11.82 1.35 15.83
C LEU A 80 -12.53 1.53 17.17
N ARG A 81 -11.78 1.79 18.25
CA ARG A 81 -12.40 2.13 19.54
C ARG A 81 -12.87 3.59 19.53
N PRO A 82 -14.08 3.88 20.03
CA PRO A 82 -14.55 5.26 20.19
C PRO A 82 -13.53 6.11 20.96
N ASN A 83 -13.37 7.38 20.56
CA ASN A 83 -12.49 8.38 21.19
C ASN A 83 -10.98 8.04 21.20
N THR A 84 -10.52 7.17 20.30
CA THR A 84 -9.08 6.88 20.16
C THR A 84 -8.52 7.58 18.92
N ASN A 85 -7.54 8.49 19.11
CA ASN A 85 -6.80 9.12 18.01
C ASN A 85 -5.75 8.15 17.44
N HIS A 86 -6.23 7.08 16.80
CA HIS A 86 -5.40 6.02 16.25
C HIS A 86 -4.78 6.47 14.90
N HIS A 87 -3.54 6.07 14.62
CA HIS A 87 -2.81 6.47 13.40
C HIS A 87 -3.57 6.10 12.11
N LEU A 88 -4.32 5.00 12.14
CA LEU A 88 -5.23 4.62 11.05
C LEU A 88 -6.18 5.75 10.61
N MET A 89 -6.71 6.56 11.54
CA MET A 89 -7.57 7.69 11.19
C MET A 89 -6.77 8.79 10.45
N ARG A 90 -5.49 8.96 10.79
CA ARG A 90 -4.59 9.88 10.06
C ARG A 90 -4.22 9.34 8.70
N ASP A 91 -4.03 8.03 8.58
CA ASP A 91 -3.76 7.35 7.31
C ASP A 91 -4.94 7.56 6.35
N ILE A 92 -6.19 7.37 6.84
CA ILE A 92 -7.41 7.68 6.10
C ILE A 92 -7.43 9.14 5.64
N LEU A 93 -7.09 10.10 6.50
CA LEU A 93 -7.05 11.52 6.13
C LEU A 93 -5.97 11.83 5.10
N THR A 94 -4.83 11.15 5.13
CA THR A 94 -3.79 11.28 4.08
C THR A 94 -4.32 10.79 2.74
N TRP A 95 -5.07 9.68 2.71
CA TRP A 95 -5.72 9.20 1.48
C TRP A 95 -6.76 10.19 0.96
N MET A 96 -7.62 10.70 1.83
CA MET A 96 -8.67 11.66 1.43
C MET A 96 -8.08 12.94 0.83
N ARG A 97 -6.93 13.41 1.35
CA ARG A 97 -6.25 14.59 0.79
C ARG A 97 -5.82 14.39 -0.66
N GLU A 98 -5.21 13.25 -1.00
CA GLU A 98 -4.78 13.00 -2.37
C GLU A 98 -5.96 12.77 -3.31
N PHE A 99 -7.03 12.13 -2.84
CA PHE A 99 -8.26 11.97 -3.59
C PHE A 99 -8.90 13.31 -3.95
N TRP A 100 -9.02 14.23 -3.00
CA TRP A 100 -9.62 15.55 -3.25
C TRP A 100 -8.75 16.47 -4.10
N VAL A 101 -7.42 16.43 -3.95
CA VAL A 101 -6.52 17.16 -4.86
C VAL A 101 -6.68 16.65 -6.30
N TRP A 102 -6.90 15.35 -6.48
CA TRP A 102 -7.19 14.79 -7.80
C TRP A 102 -8.54 15.26 -8.37
N GLU A 103 -9.59 15.38 -7.55
CA GLU A 103 -10.88 15.96 -7.99
C GLU A 103 -10.72 17.41 -8.46
N ASP A 104 -10.06 18.27 -7.66
CA ASP A 104 -9.87 19.68 -8.02
C ASP A 104 -9.09 19.83 -9.33
N THR A 105 -8.00 19.06 -9.50
CA THR A 105 -7.16 19.14 -10.71
C THR A 105 -7.87 18.59 -11.95
N THR A 106 -8.73 17.58 -11.78
CA THR A 106 -9.49 16.99 -12.89
C THR A 106 -10.67 17.89 -13.29
N ASN A 107 -11.30 18.55 -12.33
CA ASN A 107 -12.42 19.47 -12.59
C ASN A 107 -11.95 20.77 -13.28
N ASP A 108 -10.76 21.27 -12.93
CA ASP A 108 -10.12 22.38 -13.64
C ASP A 108 -9.75 22.02 -15.09
N ALA A 109 -9.28 20.79 -15.34
CA ALA A 109 -8.92 20.35 -16.69
C ALA A 109 -10.14 20.16 -17.62
N VAL A 110 -11.32 19.86 -17.07
CA VAL A 110 -12.57 19.70 -17.84
C VAL A 110 -13.25 21.06 -18.13
N THR A 111 -12.94 22.10 -17.35
CA THR A 111 -13.56 23.44 -17.52
C THR A 111 -12.83 24.30 -18.57
N VAL A 112 -11.65 23.88 -19.04
CA VAL A 112 -10.82 24.60 -20.03
C VAL A 112 -10.78 23.87 -21.39
N ALA A 113 -11.68 22.91 -21.63
CA ALA A 113 -11.84 22.20 -22.91
C ALA A 113 -13.20 22.52 -23.54
#